data_AF-A0A351BG52-F1
#
_entry.id   AF-A0A351BG52-F1
#
_cell.length_a   1.000
_cell.length_b   1.000
_cell.length_c   1.000
_cell.angle_alpha   90.00
_cell.angle_beta   90.00
_cell.angle_gamma   90.00
#
_symmetry.space_group_name_H-M   'P 1'
#
loop_
_entity.id
_entity.type
_entity.pdbx_description
1 polymer ?
#
loop_
_entity_poly.entity_id
_entity_poly.type
_entity_poly.pdbx_seq_one_letter_code
_entity_poly.pdbx_strand_id
1 'polypeptide(L)'
;MAQSMSRTDYTAAKDKIAAEYKSAKAACASLSANAKDICVAQAKGSEKVAAADLEASYKPSPKTHYQARVAKAEADYGVANEKCDDSSGNAKDVCVKEAKAAKTAAEADAKAAMKTTDANATAAEKSTDARSKANTQTSDARKDAKADKVDAQYAVAKEKCDDRAGAAKDDCLAQAKAHAGK
;
A
#
# COMPACT_ATOMS: atom_id res chain seq x y z
N MET A 1 -18.23 -20.09 -16.10
CA MET A 1 -18.02 -20.10 -14.63
C MET A 1 -16.52 -20.20 -14.41
N ALA A 2 -15.90 -19.26 -13.71
CA ALA A 2 -14.47 -19.35 -13.38
C ALA A 2 -14.29 -20.62 -12.53
N GLN A 3 -13.49 -21.57 -13.00
CA GLN A 3 -13.17 -22.76 -12.21
C GLN A 3 -12.37 -22.29 -11.00
N SER A 4 -12.96 -22.40 -9.81
CA SER A 4 -12.28 -22.16 -8.55
C SER A 4 -11.10 -23.13 -8.44
N MET A 5 -9.89 -22.60 -8.21
CA MET A 5 -8.67 -23.39 -8.06
C MET A 5 -8.85 -24.54 -7.05
N SER A 6 -8.38 -25.74 -7.40
CA SER A 6 -8.48 -26.88 -6.49
C SER A 6 -7.54 -26.74 -5.29
N ARG A 7 -7.81 -27.48 -4.21
CA ARG A 7 -6.93 -27.49 -3.03
C ARG A 7 -5.53 -28.02 -3.35
N THR A 8 -5.43 -28.95 -4.29
CA THR A 8 -4.16 -29.50 -4.77
C THR A 8 -3.39 -28.44 -5.53
N ASP A 9 -4.03 -27.73 -6.46
CA ASP A 9 -3.41 -26.62 -7.21
C ASP A 9 -2.99 -25.48 -6.28
N TYR A 10 -3.80 -25.15 -5.28
CA TYR A 10 -3.45 -24.15 -4.25
C TYR A 10 -2.19 -24.55 -3.48
N THR A 11 -2.10 -25.80 -3.04
CA THR A 11 -0.91 -26.30 -2.33
C THR A 11 0.33 -26.25 -3.22
N ALA A 12 0.22 -26.74 -4.46
CA ALA A 12 1.30 -26.71 -5.44
C ALA A 12 1.76 -25.26 -5.75
N ALA A 13 0.82 -24.32 -5.85
CA ALA A 13 1.14 -22.91 -6.06
C ALA A 13 1.86 -22.29 -4.84
N LYS A 14 1.51 -22.67 -3.60
CA LYS A 14 2.25 -22.22 -2.41
C LYS A 14 3.68 -22.73 -2.41
N ASP A 15 3.88 -24.01 -2.75
CA ASP A 15 5.21 -24.60 -2.84
C ASP A 15 6.05 -23.93 -3.94
N LYS A 16 5.41 -23.60 -5.08
CA LYS A 16 6.03 -22.83 -6.16
C LYS A 16 6.47 -21.45 -5.70
N ILE A 17 5.61 -20.69 -5.02
CA ILE A 17 5.94 -19.35 -4.49
C ILE A 17 7.14 -19.43 -3.52
N ALA A 18 7.15 -20.41 -2.62
CA ALA A 18 8.26 -20.60 -1.68
C ALA A 18 9.58 -20.96 -2.40
N ALA A 19 9.52 -21.80 -3.44
CA ALA A 19 10.67 -22.15 -4.25
C ALA A 19 11.20 -20.95 -5.06
N GLU A 20 10.30 -20.16 -5.65
CA GLU A 20 10.62 -18.93 -6.38
C GLU A 20 11.29 -17.90 -5.45
N TYR A 21 10.75 -17.68 -4.25
CA TYR A 21 11.37 -16.81 -3.26
C TYR A 21 12.77 -17.29 -2.86
N LYS A 22 12.93 -18.59 -2.58
CA LYS A 22 14.24 -19.17 -2.25
C LYS A 22 15.25 -18.94 -3.37
N SER A 23 14.85 -19.16 -4.63
CA SER A 23 15.69 -18.92 -5.80
C SER A 23 16.05 -17.45 -5.96
N ALA A 24 15.07 -16.55 -5.90
CA ALA A 24 15.27 -15.10 -6.01
C ALA A 24 16.20 -14.56 -4.92
N LYS A 25 16.00 -14.99 -3.67
CA LYS A 25 16.87 -14.62 -2.55
C LYS A 25 18.29 -15.14 -2.71
N ALA A 26 18.46 -16.35 -3.25
CA ALA A 26 19.78 -16.90 -3.54
C ALA A 26 20.49 -16.09 -4.64
N ALA A 27 19.77 -15.66 -5.68
CA ALA A 27 20.32 -14.80 -6.74
C ALA A 27 20.85 -13.47 -6.19
N CYS A 28 20.19 -12.90 -5.17
CA CYS A 28 20.66 -11.70 -4.48
C CYS A 28 22.01 -11.87 -3.76
N ALA A 29 22.48 -13.10 -3.50
CA ALA A 29 23.74 -13.32 -2.79
C ALA A 29 24.97 -12.80 -3.54
N SER A 30 24.87 -12.66 -4.86
CA SER A 30 25.92 -12.09 -5.72
C SER A 30 26.06 -10.57 -5.60
N LEU A 31 25.09 -9.90 -4.99
CA LEU A 31 25.07 -8.45 -4.79
C LEU A 31 25.67 -8.07 -3.44
N SER A 32 26.00 -6.79 -3.27
CA SER A 32 26.60 -6.23 -2.06
C SER A 32 25.93 -4.92 -1.65
N ALA A 33 26.03 -4.58 -0.36
CA ALA A 33 25.48 -3.34 0.22
C ALA A 33 23.99 -3.15 -0.14
N ASN A 34 23.55 -1.91 -0.34
CA ASN A 34 22.14 -1.60 -0.58
C ASN A 34 21.56 -2.33 -1.81
N ALA A 35 22.37 -2.58 -2.85
CA ALA A 35 21.91 -3.37 -4.00
C ALA A 35 21.43 -4.78 -3.59
N LYS A 36 22.09 -5.39 -2.59
CA LYS A 36 21.66 -6.67 -2.00
C LYS A 36 20.38 -6.53 -1.21
N ASP A 37 20.27 -5.47 -0.40
CA ASP A 37 19.12 -5.25 0.47
C ASP A 37 17.85 -4.97 -0.34
N ILE A 38 17.94 -4.11 -1.37
CA ILE A 38 16.87 -3.88 -2.36
C ILE A 38 16.45 -5.20 -3.02
N CYS A 39 17.40 -6.01 -3.47
CA CYS A 39 17.08 -7.31 -4.11
C CYS A 39 16.34 -8.24 -3.15
N VAL A 40 16.79 -8.33 -1.89
CA VAL A 40 16.13 -9.16 -0.88
C VAL A 40 14.74 -8.60 -0.52
N ALA A 41 14.57 -7.29 -0.44
CA ALA A 41 13.27 -6.65 -0.23
C ALA A 41 12.30 -6.91 -1.38
N GLN A 42 12.78 -6.84 -2.64
CA GLN A 42 12.00 -7.19 -3.82
C GLN A 42 11.56 -8.66 -3.77
N ALA A 43 12.48 -9.59 -3.50
CA ALA A 43 12.17 -11.01 -3.41
C ALA A 43 11.12 -11.32 -2.33
N LYS A 44 11.29 -10.74 -1.12
CA LYS A 44 10.32 -10.86 -0.02
C LYS A 44 8.97 -10.23 -0.37
N GLY A 45 8.99 -9.08 -1.05
CA GLY A 45 7.79 -8.39 -1.50
C GLY A 45 7.00 -9.22 -2.51
N SER A 46 7.68 -9.75 -3.53
CA SER A 46 7.09 -10.64 -4.54
C SER A 46 6.48 -11.90 -3.93
N GLU A 47 7.15 -12.52 -2.95
CA GLU A 47 6.60 -13.67 -2.21
C GLU A 47 5.28 -13.32 -1.52
N LYS A 48 5.25 -12.22 -0.76
CA LYS A 48 4.06 -11.76 -0.03
C LYS A 48 2.90 -11.43 -0.96
N VAL A 49 3.18 -10.72 -2.05
CA VAL A 49 2.17 -10.35 -3.06
C VAL A 49 1.61 -11.61 -3.71
N ALA A 50 2.47 -12.52 -4.17
CA ALA A 50 2.04 -13.76 -4.79
C ALA A 50 1.22 -14.63 -3.83
N ALA A 51 1.59 -14.71 -2.54
CA ALA A 51 0.83 -15.43 -1.54
C ALA A 51 -0.57 -14.82 -1.30
N ALA A 52 -0.67 -13.49 -1.27
CA ALA A 52 -1.94 -12.80 -1.09
C ALA A 52 -2.84 -12.88 -2.34
N ASP A 53 -2.26 -12.77 -3.54
CA ASP A 53 -2.96 -12.97 -4.81
C ASP A 53 -3.45 -14.42 -4.95
N LEU A 54 -2.66 -15.39 -4.48
CA LEU A 54 -3.06 -16.79 -4.45
C LEU A 54 -4.24 -17.02 -3.51
N GLU A 55 -4.24 -16.43 -2.31
CA GLU A 55 -5.39 -16.53 -1.40
C GLU A 55 -6.63 -15.86 -2.00
N ALA A 56 -6.48 -14.70 -2.65
CA ALA A 56 -7.57 -14.04 -3.35
C ALA A 56 -8.11 -14.87 -4.54
N SER A 57 -7.26 -15.66 -5.20
CA SER A 57 -7.67 -16.56 -6.28
C SER A 57 -8.34 -17.83 -5.74
N TYR A 58 -7.89 -18.35 -4.60
CA TYR A 58 -8.44 -19.54 -3.96
C TYR A 58 -9.78 -19.28 -3.28
N LYS A 59 -9.89 -18.15 -2.59
CA LYS A 59 -11.10 -17.70 -1.89
C LYS A 59 -11.39 -16.24 -2.22
N PRO A 60 -11.97 -15.97 -3.41
CA PRO A 60 -12.29 -14.61 -3.82
C PRO A 60 -13.27 -13.95 -2.86
N SER A 61 -12.86 -12.82 -2.29
CA SER A 61 -13.71 -11.98 -1.43
C SER A 61 -13.16 -10.55 -1.43
N PRO A 62 -14.00 -9.55 -1.10
CA PRO A 62 -13.53 -8.17 -0.94
C PRO A 62 -12.35 -8.06 0.04
N LYS A 63 -12.35 -8.88 1.10
CA LYS A 63 -11.28 -8.93 2.10
C LYS A 63 -9.98 -9.51 1.55
N THR A 64 -10.03 -10.60 0.78
CA THR A 64 -8.81 -11.21 0.20
C THR A 64 -8.23 -10.33 -0.90
N HIS A 65 -9.05 -9.65 -1.69
CA HIS A 65 -8.57 -8.62 -2.63
C HIS A 65 -7.97 -7.40 -1.92
N TYR A 66 -8.54 -6.98 -0.78
CA TYR A 66 -7.94 -5.94 0.06
C TYR A 66 -6.56 -6.35 0.57
N GLN A 67 -6.44 -7.57 1.11
CA GLN A 67 -5.16 -8.10 1.60
C GLN A 67 -4.09 -8.16 0.49
N ALA A 68 -4.45 -8.55 -0.72
CA ALA A 68 -3.55 -8.52 -1.87
C ALA A 68 -3.04 -7.09 -2.19
N ARG A 69 -3.94 -6.10 -2.19
CA ARG A 69 -3.57 -4.69 -2.40
C ARG A 69 -2.68 -4.14 -1.27
N VAL A 70 -2.96 -4.50 -0.02
CA VAL A 70 -2.11 -4.13 1.13
C VAL A 70 -0.74 -4.78 1.01
N ALA A 71 -0.67 -6.08 0.72
CA ALA A 71 0.60 -6.78 0.52
C ALA A 71 1.45 -6.13 -0.56
N LYS A 72 0.83 -5.66 -1.66
CA LYS A 72 1.49 -4.90 -2.71
C LYS A 72 2.01 -3.55 -2.20
N ALA A 73 1.19 -2.78 -1.50
CA ALA A 73 1.61 -1.50 -0.91
C ALA A 73 2.79 -1.68 0.07
N GLU A 74 2.78 -2.74 0.87
CA GLU A 74 3.87 -3.08 1.80
C GLU A 74 5.15 -3.51 1.07
N ALA A 75 5.03 -4.29 0.00
CA ALA A 75 6.16 -4.68 -0.84
C ALA A 75 6.80 -3.46 -1.50
N ASP A 76 5.99 -2.61 -2.12
CA ASP A 76 6.44 -1.38 -2.77
C ASP A 76 7.11 -0.43 -1.77
N TYR A 77 6.53 -0.29 -0.57
CA TYR A 77 7.15 0.46 0.53
C TYR A 77 8.49 -0.12 0.97
N GLY A 78 8.58 -1.43 1.17
CA GLY A 78 9.82 -2.08 1.57
C GLY A 78 10.95 -1.79 0.57
N VAL A 79 10.68 -1.97 -0.72
CA VAL A 79 11.65 -1.66 -1.79
C VAL A 79 12.01 -0.18 -1.83
N ALA A 80 11.03 0.72 -1.68
CA ALA A 80 11.27 2.16 -1.67
C ALA A 80 12.11 2.56 -0.45
N ASN A 81 11.90 1.95 0.71
CA ASN A 81 12.64 2.24 1.93
C ASN A 81 14.12 1.85 1.79
N GLU A 82 14.43 0.65 1.27
CA GLU A 82 15.83 0.27 1.01
C GLU A 82 16.47 1.24 -0.02
N LYS A 83 15.75 1.64 -1.06
CA LYS A 83 16.26 2.65 -2.02
C LYS A 83 16.57 3.99 -1.37
N CYS A 84 15.84 4.38 -0.33
CA CYS A 84 16.12 5.60 0.42
C CYS A 84 17.40 5.50 1.26
N ASP A 85 17.90 4.28 1.55
CA ASP A 85 19.10 4.10 2.38
C ASP A 85 20.39 4.58 1.70
N ASP A 86 20.39 4.77 0.38
CA ASP A 86 21.48 5.41 -0.36
C ASP A 86 21.54 6.93 -0.15
N SER A 87 20.49 7.53 0.40
CA SER A 87 20.43 8.96 0.73
C SER A 87 20.91 9.23 2.16
N SER A 88 21.15 10.50 2.49
CA SER A 88 21.55 10.92 3.84
C SER A 88 20.93 12.25 4.25
N GLY A 89 20.84 12.50 5.57
CA GLY A 89 20.26 13.72 6.13
C GLY A 89 18.78 13.88 5.73
N ASN A 90 18.32 15.13 5.64
CA ASN A 90 16.92 15.44 5.34
C ASN A 90 16.43 14.80 4.03
N ALA A 91 17.31 14.65 3.03
CA ALA A 91 16.95 13.97 1.77
C ALA A 91 16.50 12.52 2.00
N LYS A 92 17.13 11.80 2.94
CA LYS A 92 16.71 10.45 3.34
C LYS A 92 15.36 10.49 4.05
N ASP A 93 15.20 11.41 4.99
CA ASP A 93 13.97 11.51 5.79
C ASP A 93 12.75 11.85 4.92
N VAL A 94 12.93 12.77 3.96
CA VAL A 94 11.94 13.07 2.92
C VAL A 94 11.64 11.83 2.09
N CYS A 95 12.65 11.11 1.60
CA CYS A 95 12.47 9.91 0.80
C CYS A 95 11.64 8.85 1.54
N VAL A 96 11.98 8.55 2.80
CA VAL A 96 11.26 7.58 3.63
C VAL A 96 9.81 8.03 3.88
N LYS A 97 9.59 9.33 4.13
CA LYS A 97 8.22 9.87 4.29
C LYS A 97 7.41 9.81 3.00
N GLU A 98 8.02 10.04 1.85
CA GLU A 98 7.35 9.90 0.55
C GLU A 98 6.96 8.44 0.28
N ALA A 99 7.87 7.49 0.55
CA ALA A 99 7.58 6.07 0.47
C ALA A 99 6.41 5.67 1.40
N LYS A 100 6.43 6.16 2.64
CA LYS A 100 5.36 5.92 3.61
C LYS A 100 4.03 6.54 3.17
N ALA A 101 4.07 7.75 2.59
CA ALA A 101 2.87 8.39 2.08
C ALA A 101 2.27 7.64 0.89
N ALA A 102 3.11 7.11 0.00
CA ALA A 102 2.65 6.24 -1.08
C ALA A 102 1.99 4.96 -0.54
N LYS A 103 2.58 4.32 0.49
CA LYS A 103 1.99 3.17 1.19
C LYS A 103 0.61 3.52 1.76
N THR A 104 0.52 4.58 2.55
CA THR A 104 -0.74 5.03 3.16
C THR A 104 -1.80 5.32 2.11
N ALA A 105 -1.43 5.98 1.01
CA ALA A 105 -2.35 6.26 -0.08
C ALA A 105 -2.91 4.97 -0.72
N ALA A 106 -2.04 3.99 -0.98
CA ALA A 106 -2.44 2.71 -1.56
C ALA A 106 -3.32 1.88 -0.62
N GLU A 107 -3.02 1.84 0.68
CA GLU A 107 -3.85 1.15 1.69
C GLU A 107 -5.21 1.83 1.87
N ALA A 108 -5.24 3.16 1.88
CA ALA A 108 -6.46 3.95 1.95
C ALA A 108 -7.37 3.68 0.73
N ASP A 109 -6.81 3.64 -0.48
CA ASP A 109 -7.55 3.29 -1.70
C ASP A 109 -8.04 1.85 -1.69
N ALA A 110 -7.21 0.91 -1.24
CA ALA A 110 -7.61 -0.49 -1.10
C ALA A 110 -8.79 -0.64 -0.13
N LYS A 111 -8.74 0.06 1.01
CA LYS A 111 -9.80 0.06 2.02
C LYS A 111 -11.08 0.70 1.48
N ALA A 112 -10.96 1.82 0.76
CA ALA A 112 -12.11 2.46 0.13
C ALA A 112 -12.76 1.56 -0.92
N ALA A 113 -11.97 0.89 -1.76
CA ALA A 113 -12.46 -0.05 -2.76
C ALA A 113 -13.16 -1.26 -2.12
N MET A 114 -12.60 -1.82 -1.05
CA MET A 114 -13.22 -2.91 -0.28
C MET A 114 -14.58 -2.47 0.29
N LYS A 115 -14.61 -1.38 1.06
CA LYS A 115 -15.85 -0.83 1.64
C LYS A 115 -16.91 -0.54 0.57
N THR A 116 -16.51 0.00 -0.58
CA THR A 116 -17.42 0.27 -1.71
C THR A 116 -18.00 -1.03 -2.28
N THR A 117 -17.16 -2.06 -2.44
CA THR A 117 -17.60 -3.36 -2.96
C THR A 117 -18.57 -4.05 -1.99
N ASP A 118 -18.27 -4.05 -0.71
CA ASP A 118 -19.13 -4.61 0.34
C ASP A 118 -20.48 -3.88 0.41
N ALA A 119 -20.46 -2.55 0.34
CA ALA A 119 -21.66 -1.72 0.32
C ALA A 119 -22.53 -2.01 -0.91
N ASN A 120 -21.93 -2.13 -2.09
CA ASN A 120 -22.65 -2.44 -3.33
C ASN A 120 -23.24 -3.86 -3.34
N ALA A 121 -22.52 -4.85 -2.81
CA ALA A 121 -23.03 -6.21 -2.66
C ALA A 121 -24.28 -6.22 -1.75
N THR A 122 -24.26 -5.47 -0.65
CA THR A 122 -25.41 -5.33 0.26
C THR A 122 -26.60 -4.61 -0.39
N ALA A 123 -26.34 -3.63 -1.26
CA ALA A 123 -27.38 -2.86 -1.95
C ALA A 123 -28.02 -3.62 -3.13
N ALA A 124 -27.29 -4.55 -3.76
CA ALA A 124 -27.81 -5.41 -4.83
C ALA A 124 -28.93 -6.34 -4.33
N GLU A 125 -28.96 -6.62 -3.02
CA GLU A 125 -29.93 -7.53 -2.40
C GLU A 125 -31.18 -6.84 -1.79
N LYS A 126 -31.27 -5.49 -1.73
CA LYS A 126 -32.32 -4.77 -0.95
C LYS A 126 -32.86 -3.45 -1.54
N SER A 127 -33.93 -2.93 -0.92
CA SER A 127 -34.74 -1.74 -1.27
C SER A 127 -33.94 -0.42 -1.38
N THR A 128 -34.62 0.66 -1.80
CA THR A 128 -34.08 2.02 -1.94
C THR A 128 -33.27 2.51 -0.72
N ASP A 129 -33.67 2.14 0.49
CA ASP A 129 -32.95 2.50 1.74
C ASP A 129 -31.56 1.87 1.82
N ALA A 130 -31.41 0.62 1.34
CA ALA A 130 -30.12 -0.05 1.30
C ALA A 130 -29.17 0.60 0.30
N ARG A 131 -29.70 1.08 -0.84
CA ARG A 131 -28.92 1.84 -1.83
C ARG A 131 -28.46 3.18 -1.26
N SER A 132 -29.34 3.90 -0.57
CA SER A 132 -29.00 5.15 0.11
C SER A 132 -27.90 4.93 1.15
N LYS A 133 -28.01 3.88 1.98
CA LYS A 133 -26.97 3.54 2.97
C LYS A 133 -25.63 3.16 2.32
N ALA A 134 -25.65 2.37 1.25
CA ALA A 134 -24.45 1.99 0.53
C ALA A 134 -23.74 3.19 -0.12
N ASN A 135 -24.51 4.14 -0.66
CA ASN A 135 -23.98 5.40 -1.17
C ASN A 135 -23.28 6.22 -0.06
N THR A 136 -23.90 6.34 1.12
CA THR A 136 -23.28 7.01 2.27
C THR A 136 -21.98 6.32 2.69
N GLN A 137 -21.99 5.00 2.86
CA GLN A 137 -20.79 4.24 3.24
C GLN A 137 -19.66 4.37 2.21
N THR A 138 -20.00 4.39 0.92
CA THR A 138 -19.04 4.62 -0.16
C THR A 138 -18.47 6.04 -0.11
N SER A 139 -19.31 7.05 0.13
CA SER A 139 -18.89 8.45 0.27
C SER A 139 -17.96 8.62 1.47
N ASP A 140 -18.30 8.05 2.61
CA ASP A 140 -17.49 8.14 3.83
C ASP A 140 -16.16 7.41 3.67
N ALA A 141 -16.15 6.22 3.05
CA ALA A 141 -14.91 5.51 2.73
C ALA A 141 -13.97 6.33 1.83
N ARG A 142 -14.51 7.08 0.86
CA ARG A 142 -13.72 7.98 0.01
C ARG A 142 -13.22 9.20 0.76
N LYS A 143 -14.00 9.76 1.69
CA LYS A 143 -13.60 10.87 2.55
C LYS A 143 -12.48 10.44 3.51
N ASP A 144 -12.64 9.30 4.18
CA ASP A 144 -11.61 8.70 5.02
C ASP A 144 -10.30 8.55 4.25
N ALA A 145 -10.36 7.92 3.06
CA ALA A 145 -9.18 7.71 2.25
C ALA A 145 -8.53 9.02 1.78
N LYS A 146 -9.34 10.04 1.47
CA LYS A 146 -8.83 11.38 1.15
C LYS A 146 -8.14 12.02 2.35
N ALA A 147 -8.72 11.92 3.55
CA ALA A 147 -8.13 12.45 4.77
C ALA A 147 -6.77 11.79 5.06
N ASP A 148 -6.71 10.45 5.02
CA ASP A 148 -5.47 9.70 5.23
C ASP A 148 -4.36 10.12 4.25
N LYS A 149 -4.71 10.30 2.97
CA LYS A 149 -3.78 10.77 1.93
C LYS A 149 -3.27 12.18 2.18
N VAL A 150 -4.18 13.10 2.51
CA VAL A 150 -3.83 14.49 2.80
C VAL A 150 -2.93 14.57 4.03
N ASP A 151 -3.21 13.78 5.07
CA ASP A 151 -2.41 13.73 6.29
C ASP A 151 -1.00 13.20 6.01
N ALA A 152 -0.89 12.17 5.17
CA ALA A 152 0.39 11.63 4.74
C ALA A 152 1.18 12.64 3.87
N GLN A 153 0.53 13.30 2.92
CA GLN A 153 1.14 14.36 2.11
C GLN A 153 1.57 15.56 2.94
N TYR A 154 0.79 15.94 3.96
CA TYR A 154 1.16 16.98 4.90
C TYR A 154 2.38 16.59 5.74
N ALA A 155 2.52 15.32 6.13
CA ALA A 155 3.71 14.83 6.82
C ALA A 155 4.99 14.93 5.96
N VAL A 156 4.88 14.65 4.66
CA VAL A 156 5.96 14.85 3.67
C VAL A 156 6.28 16.33 3.51
N ALA A 157 5.28 17.18 3.34
CA ALA A 157 5.46 18.63 3.16
C ALA A 157 6.16 19.27 4.36
N LYS A 158 5.81 18.84 5.58
CA LYS A 158 6.50 19.28 6.80
C LYS A 158 7.99 18.94 6.80
N GLU A 159 8.34 17.70 6.43
CA GLU A 159 9.76 17.30 6.35
C GLU A 159 10.53 18.11 5.32
N LYS A 160 9.91 18.38 4.16
CA LYS A 160 10.51 19.25 3.14
C LYS A 160 10.69 20.70 3.62
N CYS A 161 9.99 21.13 4.66
CA CYS A 161 10.21 22.43 5.29
C CYS A 161 11.40 22.43 6.26
N ASP A 162 11.87 21.27 6.73
CA ASP A 162 12.92 21.18 7.73
C ASP A 162 14.31 21.57 7.19
N ASP A 163 14.50 21.60 5.88
CA ASP A 163 15.68 22.19 5.21
C ASP A 163 15.73 23.72 5.29
N ARG A 164 14.65 24.38 5.72
CA ARG A 164 14.57 25.84 5.88
C ARG A 164 14.78 26.24 7.34
N ALA A 165 15.08 27.51 7.57
CA ALA A 165 15.23 28.08 8.91
C ALA A 165 14.52 29.44 9.06
N GLY A 166 14.17 29.80 10.29
CA GLY A 166 13.51 31.07 10.63
C GLY A 166 12.18 31.27 9.90
N ALA A 167 11.89 32.53 9.51
CA ALA A 167 10.64 32.90 8.83
C ALA A 167 10.35 32.05 7.59
N ALA A 168 11.38 31.67 6.82
CA ALA A 168 11.19 30.83 5.64
C ALA A 168 10.66 29.42 5.97
N LYS A 169 11.02 28.86 7.14
CA LYS A 169 10.47 27.60 7.64
C LYS A 169 9.02 27.77 8.08
N ASP A 170 8.74 28.83 8.83
CA ASP A 170 7.40 29.12 9.34
C ASP A 170 6.41 29.33 8.18
N ASP A 171 6.80 30.09 7.16
CA ASP A 171 6.00 30.32 5.94
C ASP A 171 5.76 29.01 5.18
N CYS A 172 6.78 28.14 5.08
CA CYS A 172 6.64 26.83 4.45
C CYS A 172 5.63 25.95 5.19
N LEU A 173 5.71 25.89 6.52
CA LEU A 173 4.79 25.11 7.34
C LEU A 173 3.36 25.66 7.27
N ALA A 174 3.19 26.98 7.24
CA ALA A 174 1.89 27.63 7.05
C ALA A 174 1.26 27.27 5.70
N GLN A 175 2.05 27.30 4.61
CA GLN A 175 1.60 26.88 3.29
C GLN A 175 1.23 25.39 3.26
N ALA A 176 2.08 24.53 3.82
CA ALA A 176 1.81 23.09 3.90
C ALA A 176 0.51 22.79 4.65
N LYS A 177 0.25 23.51 5.75
CA LYS A 177 -0.97 23.40 6.54
C LYS A 177 -2.21 23.87 5.75
N ALA A 178 -2.10 25.01 5.07
CA ALA A 178 -3.16 25.53 4.21
C ALA A 178 -3.51 24.57 3.06
N HIS A 179 -2.51 23.99 2.40
CA HIS A 179 -2.72 22.97 1.35
C HIS A 179 -3.39 21.70 1.88
N ALA A 180 -3.11 21.33 3.13
CA ALA A 180 -3.75 20.19 3.79
C ALA A 180 -5.18 20.49 4.29
N GLY A 181 -5.63 21.75 4.23
CA GLY A 181 -6.92 22.16 4.78
C GLY A 181 -7.01 21.95 6.30
N LYS A 182 -5.88 22.10 7.01
CA LYS A 182 -5.75 21.88 8.46
C LYS A 182 -5.57 23.17 9.25
#